data_AF-U9TXZ1-F1
#
_entry.id   AF-U9TXZ1-F1
#
_cell.length_a   1.000
_cell.length_b   1.000
_cell.length_c   1.000
_cell.angle_alpha   90.00
_cell.angle_beta   90.00
_cell.angle_gamma   90.00
#
_symmetry.space_group_name_H-M   'P 1'
#
loop_
_entity.id
_entity.type
_entity.pdbx_description
1 polymer ?
#
loop_
_entity_poly.entity_id
_entity_poly.type
_entity_poly.pdbx_seq_one_letter_code
_entity_poly.pdbx_strand_id
1 'polypeptide(L)'
;MFSQNNFITFFYLKIYFTILTIVAIFIILLKINNIFKYLTTNSTNWTSGNKKIVSFIQERQLKINNYDDIVLEWIPYNQFNEIKETGKNEFITVYSAIWKDGPLYKENSLSNYTRDSNKEVSLKCLHNSQESIDSLIDEV
;
A
#
# COMPACT_ATOMS: atom_id res chain seq x y z
N MET A 1 -48.28 -25.41 8.93
CA MET A 1 -47.87 -25.33 10.35
C MET A 1 -46.36 -25.44 10.39
N PHE A 2 -45.63 -24.32 10.47
CA PHE A 2 -44.16 -24.38 10.60
C PHE A 2 -43.85 -25.00 11.97
N SER A 3 -43.07 -26.09 12.00
CA SER A 3 -42.68 -26.72 13.27
C SER A 3 -41.83 -25.75 14.09
N GLN A 4 -41.94 -25.79 15.43
CA GLN A 4 -41.13 -24.98 16.34
C GLN A 4 -39.62 -25.07 16.03
N ASN A 5 -39.17 -26.21 15.49
CA ASN A 5 -37.78 -26.41 15.06
C ASN A 5 -37.36 -25.45 13.95
N ASN A 6 -38.22 -25.16 12.96
CA ASN A 6 -37.90 -24.22 11.88
C ASN A 6 -37.73 -22.77 12.37
N PHE A 7 -38.47 -22.39 13.41
CA PHE A 7 -38.35 -21.06 14.00
C PHE A 7 -37.02 -20.91 14.74
N ILE A 8 -36.64 -21.89 15.56
CA ILE A 8 -35.37 -21.87 16.30
C ILE A 8 -34.18 -21.84 15.32
N THR A 9 -34.20 -22.64 14.26
CA THR A 9 -33.16 -22.64 13.23
C THR A 9 -33.05 -21.30 12.50
N PHE A 10 -34.18 -20.66 12.18
CA PHE A 10 -34.20 -19.32 11.57
C PHE A 10 -33.56 -18.26 12.47
N PHE A 11 -33.88 -18.27 13.76
CA PHE A 11 -33.27 -17.37 14.74
C PHE A 11 -31.75 -17.58 14.85
N TYR A 12 -31.32 -18.85 14.91
CA TYR A 12 -29.90 -19.19 14.98
C TYR A 12 -29.13 -18.70 13.76
N LEU A 13 -29.69 -18.90 12.55
CA LEU A 13 -29.09 -18.48 11.30
C LEU A 13 -28.96 -16.95 11.23
N LYS A 14 -29.99 -16.21 11.65
CA LYS A 14 -29.97 -14.74 11.68
C LYS A 14 -28.94 -14.18 12.66
N ILE A 15 -28.83 -14.79 13.84
CA ILE A 15 -27.81 -14.46 14.84
C ILE A 15 -26.42 -14.72 14.27
N TYR A 16 -26.20 -15.90 13.66
CA TYR A 16 -24.93 -16.25 13.05
C TYR A 16 -24.49 -15.26 11.97
N PHE A 17 -25.38 -14.90 11.03
CA PHE A 17 -25.06 -13.91 10.00
C PHE A 17 -24.74 -12.53 10.58
N THR A 18 -25.46 -12.12 11.63
CA THR A 18 -25.23 -10.83 12.29
C THR A 18 -23.88 -10.81 13.01
N ILE A 19 -23.50 -11.91 13.66
CA ILE A 19 -22.18 -12.05 14.29
C ILE A 19 -21.08 -12.03 13.22
N LEU A 20 -21.26 -12.76 12.11
CA LEU A 20 -20.30 -12.82 11.03
C LEU A 20 -20.05 -11.44 10.41
N THR A 21 -21.10 -10.65 10.17
CA THR A 21 -20.95 -9.29 9.63
C THR A 21 -20.26 -8.36 10.62
N ILE A 22 -20.57 -8.44 11.92
CA ILE A 22 -19.89 -7.66 12.96
C ILE A 22 -18.40 -8.01 13.04
N VAL A 23 -18.06 -9.30 12.99
CA VAL A 23 -16.66 -9.77 12.99
C VAL A 23 -15.92 -9.28 11.75
N ALA A 24 -16.54 -9.35 10.57
CA ALA A 24 -15.95 -8.84 9.34
C ALA A 24 -15.70 -7.32 9.42
N ILE A 25 -16.65 -6.53 9.92
CA ILE A 25 -16.49 -5.08 10.13
C ILE A 25 -15.34 -4.80 11.11
N PHE A 26 -15.25 -5.55 12.20
CA PHE A 26 -14.18 -5.37 13.19
C PHE A 26 -12.79 -5.65 12.61
N ILE A 27 -12.64 -6.71 11.80
CA ILE A 27 -11.39 -7.02 11.11
C ILE A 27 -11.00 -5.91 10.13
N ILE A 28 -11.98 -5.37 9.38
CA ILE A 28 -11.77 -4.24 8.47
C ILE A 28 -11.29 -3.01 9.26
N LEU A 29 -11.93 -2.68 10.38
CA LEU A 29 -11.55 -1.54 11.24
C LEU A 29 -10.14 -1.70 11.80
N LEU A 30 -9.75 -2.91 12.23
CA LEU A 30 -8.38 -3.18 12.70
C LEU A 30 -7.36 -3.02 11.58
N LYS A 31 -7.66 -3.48 10.36
CA LYS A 31 -6.79 -3.31 9.19
C LYS A 31 -6.61 -1.82 8.87
N ILE A 32 -7.69 -1.04 8.87
CA ILE A 32 -7.65 0.41 8.64
C ILE A 32 -6.81 1.12 9.72
N ASN A 33 -6.99 0.80 10.99
CA ASN A 33 -6.25 1.42 12.08
C ASN A 33 -4.74 1.13 12.02
N ASN A 34 -4.35 -0.10 11.68
CA ASN A 34 -2.93 -0.45 11.52
C ASN A 34 -2.30 0.27 10.33
N ILE A 35 -3.01 0.37 9.21
CA ILE A 35 -2.57 1.16 8.04
C ILE A 35 -2.44 2.64 8.44
N PHE A 36 -3.44 3.21 9.12
CA PHE A 36 -3.40 4.60 9.58
C PHE A 36 -2.24 4.88 10.55
N LYS A 37 -1.92 3.95 11.44
CA LYS A 37 -0.78 4.06 12.36
C LYS A 37 0.57 4.00 11.62
N TYR A 38 0.72 3.10 10.65
CA TYR A 38 1.91 3.05 9.78
C TYR A 38 2.07 4.36 8.98
N LEU A 39 0.96 4.89 8.45
CA LEU A 39 0.93 6.14 7.70
C LEU A 39 1.32 7.35 8.56
N THR A 40 0.76 7.49 9.75
CA THR A 40 1.03 8.62 10.65
C THR A 40 2.46 8.64 11.15
N THR A 41 3.06 7.48 11.41
CA THR A 41 4.46 7.36 11.84
C THR A 41 5.46 7.67 10.73
N ASN A 42 5.12 7.36 9.47
CA ASN A 42 5.97 7.70 8.32
C ASN A 42 5.74 9.14 7.80
N SER A 43 4.58 9.73 8.07
CA SER A 43 4.20 11.07 7.59
C SER A 43 4.84 12.23 8.37
N THR A 44 5.39 12.02 9.57
CA THR A 44 5.99 13.11 10.37
C THR A 44 7.27 13.68 9.75
N ASN A 45 7.84 13.02 8.73
CA ASN A 45 9.03 13.49 8.00
C ASN A 45 8.69 14.22 6.67
N TRP A 46 7.41 14.47 6.35
CA TRP A 46 6.97 14.91 5.01
C TRP A 46 6.57 16.40 4.92
N THR A 47 7.44 17.30 5.37
CA THR A 47 7.06 18.72 5.58
C THR A 47 7.02 19.65 4.37
N SER A 48 7.20 19.24 3.10
CA SER A 48 7.18 20.27 2.03
C SER A 48 6.84 19.90 0.58
N GLY A 49 6.36 18.70 0.22
CA GLY A 49 6.21 18.36 -1.21
C GLY A 49 5.00 17.51 -1.58
N ASN A 50 3.91 18.16 -1.98
CA ASN A 50 2.75 17.59 -2.68
C ASN A 50 1.77 16.68 -1.91
N LYS A 51 0.75 17.30 -1.31
CA LYS A 51 -0.44 16.64 -0.73
C LYS A 51 -1.12 15.67 -1.70
N LYS A 52 -1.14 15.96 -3.01
CA LYS A 52 -1.70 15.09 -4.05
C LYS A 52 -1.01 13.73 -4.15
N ILE A 53 0.32 13.72 -4.08
CA ILE A 53 1.11 12.48 -4.13
C ILE A 53 0.81 11.68 -2.87
N VAL A 54 0.86 12.33 -1.70
CA VAL A 54 0.55 11.68 -0.42
C VAL A 54 -0.85 11.05 -0.44
N SER A 55 -1.88 11.76 -0.90
CA SER A 55 -3.24 11.21 -1.00
C SER A 55 -3.32 10.04 -1.99
N PHE A 56 -2.62 10.12 -3.12
CA PHE A 56 -2.57 9.02 -4.08
C PHE A 56 -1.93 7.75 -3.51
N ILE A 57 -0.79 7.89 -2.81
CA ILE A 57 -0.14 6.75 -2.14
C ILE A 57 -1.10 6.11 -1.13
N GLN A 58 -1.81 6.93 -0.35
CA GLN A 58 -2.79 6.46 0.63
C GLN A 58 -3.95 5.71 -0.03
N GLU A 59 -4.54 6.26 -1.10
CA GLU A 59 -5.62 5.59 -1.83
C GLU A 59 -5.20 4.24 -2.40
N ARG A 60 -3.97 4.14 -2.93
CA ARG A 60 -3.43 2.87 -3.45
C ARG A 60 -3.20 1.86 -2.33
N GLN A 61 -2.65 2.30 -1.20
CA GLN A 61 -2.43 1.41 -0.05
C GLN A 61 -3.75 0.89 0.56
N LEU A 62 -4.85 1.66 0.52
CA LEU A 62 -6.17 1.22 0.96
C LEU A 62 -6.78 0.14 0.06
N LYS A 63 -6.37 0.07 -1.21
CA LYS A 63 -6.84 -0.94 -2.18
C LYS A 63 -6.11 -2.27 -2.08
N ILE A 64 -5.08 -2.38 -1.24
CA ILE A 64 -4.31 -3.61 -1.02
C ILE A 64 -5.15 -4.63 -0.25
N ASN A 65 -5.48 -5.73 -0.92
CA ASN A 65 -6.36 -6.79 -0.42
C ASN A 65 -5.61 -8.08 -0.10
N ASN A 66 -4.54 -8.40 -0.82
CA ASN A 66 -3.74 -9.61 -0.63
C ASN A 66 -2.30 -9.30 -0.19
N TYR A 67 -1.56 -10.36 0.18
CA TYR A 67 -0.19 -10.24 0.70
C TYR A 67 0.88 -10.15 -0.40
N ASP A 68 0.51 -10.53 -1.63
CA ASP A 68 1.27 -10.44 -2.87
C ASP A 68 1.03 -9.13 -3.65
N ASP A 69 0.09 -8.30 -3.19
CA ASP A 69 -0.18 -6.98 -3.77
C ASP A 69 1.03 -6.04 -3.60
N ILE A 70 1.31 -5.27 -4.65
CA ILE A 70 2.40 -4.30 -4.65
C ILE A 70 2.11 -3.16 -3.68
N VAL A 71 3.01 -2.96 -2.72
CA VAL A 71 2.93 -1.84 -1.77
C VAL A 71 3.63 -0.63 -2.35
N LEU A 72 2.86 0.43 -2.60
CA LEU A 72 3.41 1.69 -3.07
C LEU A 72 3.95 2.50 -1.87
N GLU A 73 5.22 2.92 -1.93
CA GLU A 73 5.93 3.59 -0.84
C GLU A 73 6.64 4.87 -1.30
N TRP A 74 6.67 5.88 -0.44
CA TRP A 74 7.52 7.05 -0.63
C TRP A 74 8.89 6.84 0.01
N ILE A 75 9.95 6.83 -0.80
CA ILE A 75 11.31 6.53 -0.36
C ILE A 75 12.19 7.77 -0.46
N PRO A 76 12.84 8.21 0.64
CA PRO A 76 13.73 9.36 0.59
C PRO A 76 14.99 9.03 -0.22
N TYR A 77 15.50 10.00 -0.97
CA TYR A 77 16.62 9.79 -1.89
C TYR A 77 17.88 9.24 -1.21
N ASN A 78 18.10 9.57 0.07
CA ASN A 78 19.23 9.08 0.86
C ASN A 78 19.21 7.56 1.14
N GLN A 79 18.15 6.84 0.74
CA GLN A 79 18.04 5.39 0.84
C GLN A 79 18.67 4.65 -0.34
N PHE A 80 19.03 5.37 -1.40
CA PHE A 80 19.63 4.81 -2.59
C PHE A 80 21.14 5.00 -2.61
N ASN A 81 21.86 3.90 -2.84
CA ASN A 81 23.30 3.83 -3.03
C ASN A 81 23.61 3.46 -4.48
N GLU A 82 24.88 3.64 -4.89
CA GLU A 82 25.40 3.20 -6.19
C GLU A 82 24.56 3.64 -7.40
N ILE A 83 24.04 4.86 -7.36
CA ILE A 83 23.18 5.40 -8.41
C ILE A 83 24.00 5.59 -9.69
N LYS A 84 23.64 4.87 -10.76
CA LYS A 84 24.31 4.90 -12.07
C LYS A 84 23.27 5.13 -13.15
N GLU A 85 23.54 6.01 -14.10
CA GLU A 85 22.67 6.22 -15.26
C GLU A 85 22.74 4.99 -16.17
N THR A 86 21.57 4.45 -16.54
CA THR A 86 21.45 3.28 -17.44
C THR A 86 20.85 3.64 -18.79
N GLY A 87 20.17 4.79 -18.89
CA GLY A 87 19.65 5.29 -20.15
C GLY A 87 18.99 6.64 -20.01
N LYS A 88 19.02 7.43 -21.08
CA LYS A 88 18.43 8.76 -21.12
C LYS A 88 17.73 8.99 -22.44
N ASN A 89 16.53 9.55 -22.37
CA ASN A 89 15.82 10.11 -23.51
C ASN A 89 15.50 11.60 -23.22
N GLU A 90 14.71 12.23 -24.09
CA GLU A 90 14.37 13.66 -23.99
C GLU A 90 13.55 14.00 -22.73
N PHE A 91 12.76 13.05 -22.22
CA PHE A 91 11.79 13.29 -21.14
C PHE A 91 12.14 12.61 -19.81
N ILE A 92 12.91 11.52 -19.86
CA ILE A 92 13.18 10.58 -18.77
C ILE A 92 14.67 10.20 -18.77
N THR A 93 15.31 10.23 -17.60
CA THR A 93 16.54 9.48 -17.34
C THR A 93 16.24 8.31 -16.42
N VAL A 94 16.74 7.14 -16.79
CA VAL A 94 16.69 5.91 -16.00
C VAL A 94 18.05 5.71 -15.33
N TYR A 95 18.00 5.41 -14.04
CA TYR A 95 19.17 5.06 -13.23
C TYR A 95 18.97 3.66 -12.63
N SER A 96 20.04 2.90 -12.48
CA SER A 96 20.10 1.76 -11.56
C SER A 96 20.59 2.24 -10.20
N ALA A 97 20.03 1.73 -9.12
CA ALA A 97 20.49 2.02 -7.76
C ALA A 97 20.29 0.82 -6.84
N ILE A 98 21.01 0.81 -5.71
CA ILE A 98 20.78 -0.13 -4.62
C ILE A 98 19.92 0.55 -3.55
N TRP A 99 18.71 0.03 -3.31
CA TRP A 99 17.85 0.47 -2.23
C TRP A 99 18.25 -0.25 -0.93
N LYS A 100 18.82 0.49 0.03
CA LYS A 100 19.34 -0.05 1.29
C LYS A 100 18.29 -0.82 2.09
N ASP A 101 17.17 -0.18 2.39
CA ASP A 101 16.09 -0.81 3.15
C ASP A 101 15.30 -1.81 2.30
N GLY A 102 15.18 -1.55 0.99
CA GLY A 102 14.49 -2.43 0.06
C GLY A 102 12.96 -2.45 0.21
N PRO A 103 12.26 -3.13 -0.72
CA PRO A 103 10.80 -3.17 -0.73
C PRO A 103 10.23 -3.95 0.44
N LEU A 104 9.04 -3.53 0.90
CA LEU A 104 8.22 -4.33 1.79
C LEU A 104 7.64 -5.53 1.07
N TYR A 105 7.63 -6.68 1.74
CA TYR A 105 6.91 -7.87 1.29
C TYR A 105 6.36 -8.67 2.48
N LYS A 106 5.44 -9.59 2.16
CA LYS A 106 4.92 -10.61 3.07
C LYS A 106 5.09 -11.97 2.43
N GLU A 107 5.52 -12.94 3.22
CA GLU A 107 5.64 -14.32 2.75
C GLU A 107 4.27 -14.99 2.63
N ASN A 108 3.35 -14.64 3.55
CA ASN A 108 1.97 -15.10 3.54
C ASN A 108 1.04 -14.10 4.26
N SER A 109 -0.28 -14.34 4.21
CA SER A 109 -1.30 -13.47 4.80
C SER A 109 -1.20 -13.30 6.32
N LEU A 110 -0.57 -14.25 7.03
CA LEU A 110 -0.39 -14.24 8.49
C LEU A 110 0.96 -13.65 8.92
N SER A 111 1.89 -13.46 7.99
CA SER A 111 3.22 -12.94 8.26
C SER A 111 3.24 -11.42 8.47
N ASN A 112 4.15 -10.96 9.31
CA ASN A 112 4.43 -9.54 9.46
C ASN A 112 5.21 -9.03 8.23
N TYR A 113 5.06 -7.73 7.93
CA TYR A 113 5.83 -7.10 6.86
C TYR A 113 7.33 -7.18 7.16
N THR A 114 8.09 -7.66 6.17
CA THR A 114 9.56 -7.74 6.20
C THR A 114 10.12 -6.96 5.02
N ARG A 115 11.40 -6.60 5.08
CA ARG A 115 12.14 -5.80 4.08
C ARG A 115 13.15 -6.68 3.35
N ASP A 116 13.25 -6.54 2.03
CA ASP A 116 14.30 -7.19 1.22
C ASP A 116 15.46 -6.22 0.94
N SER A 117 16.36 -6.09 1.91
CA SER A 117 17.42 -5.07 1.93
C SER A 117 18.43 -5.19 0.78
N ASN A 118 19.06 -4.07 0.42
CA ASN A 118 20.09 -3.97 -0.63
C ASN A 118 19.62 -4.46 -2.00
N LYS A 119 18.36 -4.19 -2.34
CA LYS A 119 17.80 -4.57 -3.63
C LYS A 119 18.20 -3.61 -4.73
N GLU A 120 18.63 -4.16 -5.86
CA GLU A 120 18.80 -3.39 -7.09
C GLU A 120 17.44 -2.96 -7.63
N VAL A 121 17.31 -1.67 -7.93
CA VAL A 121 16.09 -1.03 -8.42
C VAL A 121 16.40 -0.10 -9.58
N SER A 122 15.39 0.11 -10.44
CA SER A 122 15.44 1.13 -11.48
C SER A 122 14.71 2.39 -11.03
N LEU A 123 15.39 3.53 -11.04
CA LEU A 123 14.83 4.84 -10.74
C LEU A 123 14.56 5.57 -12.07
N LYS A 124 13.31 5.95 -12.33
CA LYS A 124 12.95 6.81 -13.46
C LYS A 124 12.83 8.25 -12.98
N CYS A 125 13.62 9.15 -13.55
CA CYS A 125 13.61 10.58 -13.27
C CYS A 125 13.05 11.32 -14.48
N LEU A 126 11.99 12.11 -14.27
CA LEU A 126 11.32 12.90 -15.30
C LEU A 126 11.90 14.31 -15.34
N HIS A 127 12.28 14.78 -16.53
CA HIS A 127 12.95 16.08 -16.72
C HIS A 127 11.98 17.25 -16.91
N ASN A 128 10.77 16.99 -17.39
CA ASN A 128 9.78 18.04 -17.65
C ASN A 128 8.89 18.28 -16.43
N SER A 129 9.02 19.45 -15.81
CA SER A 129 8.11 19.95 -14.77
C SER A 129 6.69 20.27 -15.27
N GLN A 130 6.45 20.14 -16.58
CA GLN A 130 5.17 20.41 -17.23
C GLN A 130 4.25 19.19 -17.25
N GLU A 131 4.79 17.98 -17.09
CA GLU A 131 3.99 16.78 -16.84
C GLU A 131 3.44 16.89 -15.41
N SER A 132 2.13 17.14 -15.31
CA SER A 132 1.49 17.25 -14.01
C SER A 132 1.62 15.91 -13.27
N ILE A 133 1.64 15.95 -11.95
CA ILE A 133 1.54 14.75 -11.08
C ILE A 133 0.39 13.84 -11.51
N ASP A 134 -0.62 14.40 -12.16
CA ASP A 134 -1.77 13.64 -12.64
C ASP A 134 -1.34 12.63 -13.73
N SER A 135 -0.36 12.95 -14.59
CA SER A 135 0.21 12.00 -15.56
C SER A 135 0.95 10.82 -14.91
N LEU A 136 1.61 11.05 -13.76
CA LEU A 136 2.28 10.01 -12.97
C LEU A 136 1.29 9.06 -12.28
N ILE A 137 0.12 9.58 -11.92
CA ILE A 137 -0.94 8.86 -11.22
C ILE A 137 -1.66 7.86 -12.14
N ASP A 138 -1.75 8.20 -13.43
CA ASP A 138 -2.46 7.42 -14.46
C ASP A 138 -1.64 6.24 -15.02
N GLU A 139 -0.30 6.22 -14.85
CA GLU A 139 0.57 5.14 -15.34
C GLU A 139 0.54 3.87 -14.45
N VAL A 140 0.05 3.97 -13.20
CA VAL A 140 0.10 2.90 -12.16
C VAL A 140 -1.23 2.20 -11.96
#